data_AF-A0A7V9RGI6-F1
#
_entry.id   AF-A0A7V9RGI6-F1
#
_cell.length_a   1.000
_cell.length_b   1.000
_cell.length_c   1.000
_cell.angle_alpha   90.00
_cell.angle_beta   90.00
_cell.angle_gamma   90.00
#
_symmetry.space_group_name_H-M   'P 1'
#
loop_
_entity.id
_entity.type
_entity.pdbx_description
1 polymer ?
#
loop_
_entity_poly.entity_id
_entity_poly.type
_entity_poly.pdbx_seq_one_letter_code
_entity_poly.pdbx_strand_id
1 'polypeptide(L)'
;MSKPWSTRSSHGCATSEPAEASVSDDQRLLAAIIESPDDDAPRLVYADWLQAQGDPLGELIQLQCRLAASPDDERRRAIKIAENKLFAAHGASWIAPVRDTLPAASELMPHKLEFVRGFIDEAQLTLGCVPHFEALWAKAPLIRRLRLSPNTFYQTPIKQPKLDGLLAAPQFARLDALDLQLGGAGNAAARVLAAAPTLANLRELCLHLSVWGEGIGMFEAGATELSL
;
A
#
# COMPACT_ATOMS: atom_id res chain seq x y z
N MET A 1 27.21 63.75 29.25
CA MET A 1 27.79 62.67 30.08
C MET A 1 26.66 61.73 30.51
N SER A 2 26.82 60.45 30.17
CA SER A 2 26.23 59.22 30.76
C SER A 2 24.71 58.96 30.72
N LYS A 3 24.32 57.93 29.94
CA LYS A 3 23.17 57.03 30.21
C LYS A 3 23.62 55.94 31.22
N PRO A 4 22.70 55.19 31.90
CA PRO A 4 22.22 53.94 31.30
C PRO A 4 20.73 53.57 31.57
N TRP A 5 20.26 52.68 30.71
CA TRP A 5 19.03 51.89 30.65
C TRP A 5 18.62 51.12 31.94
N SER A 6 17.32 50.80 32.07
CA SER A 6 16.90 49.43 32.41
C SER A 6 15.49 49.14 31.87
N THR A 7 15.43 48.12 31.02
CA THR A 7 14.25 47.50 30.45
C THR A 7 13.62 46.55 31.47
N ARG A 8 12.29 46.54 31.56
CA ARG A 8 11.55 45.45 32.22
C ARG A 8 10.78 44.69 31.15
N SER A 9 11.42 43.66 30.62
CA SER A 9 10.76 42.53 29.98
C SER A 9 10.44 41.49 31.05
N SER A 10 9.27 40.85 30.95
CA SER A 10 8.92 39.48 31.38
C SER A 10 7.43 39.46 31.75
N HIS A 11 6.54 38.60 31.27
CA HIS A 11 6.69 37.30 30.60
C HIS A 11 5.57 37.15 29.56
N GLY A 12 5.93 36.79 28.34
CA GLY A 12 4.99 36.17 27.41
C GLY A 12 4.72 34.74 27.88
N CYS A 13 3.46 34.40 28.07
CA CYS A 13 3.02 33.02 28.15
C CYS A 13 3.05 32.47 26.72
N ALA A 14 4.13 31.82 26.32
CA ALA A 14 4.18 31.05 25.09
C ALA A 14 3.63 29.65 25.39
N THR A 15 2.35 29.45 25.14
CA THR A 15 1.76 28.11 25.02
C THR A 15 1.95 27.62 23.59
N SER A 16 2.96 26.78 23.38
CA SER A 16 3.13 26.03 22.14
C SER A 16 3.66 24.63 22.46
N GLU A 17 2.79 23.78 23.01
CA GLU A 17 3.12 22.38 23.35
C GLU A 17 2.00 21.31 23.15
N PRO A 18 0.94 21.50 22.34
CA PRO A 18 0.02 20.39 22.02
C PRO A 18 0.36 19.64 20.71
N ALA A 19 1.03 20.28 19.74
CA ALA A 19 1.22 19.71 18.40
C ALA A 19 2.42 18.74 18.27
N GLU A 20 3.50 18.96 19.03
CA GLU A 20 4.69 18.08 18.98
C GLU A 20 4.45 16.76 19.71
N ALA A 21 3.70 16.79 20.82
CA ALA A 21 3.32 15.58 21.56
C ALA A 21 2.39 14.67 20.74
N SER A 22 1.45 15.23 19.97
CA SER A 22 0.49 14.45 19.18
C SER A 22 1.14 13.75 17.97
N VAL A 23 2.13 14.37 17.31
CA VAL A 23 2.89 13.74 16.23
C VAL A 23 3.74 12.58 16.76
N SER A 24 4.30 12.72 17.96
CA SER A 24 5.06 11.63 18.60
C SER A 24 4.16 10.44 18.97
N ASP A 25 2.95 10.71 19.45
CA ASP A 25 1.98 9.66 19.77
C ASP A 25 1.47 8.92 18.52
N ASP A 26 1.15 9.64 17.43
CA ASP A 26 0.75 9.06 16.14
C ASP A 26 1.80 8.08 15.62
N GLN A 27 3.06 8.53 15.54
CA GLN A 27 4.17 7.70 15.08
C GLN A 27 4.39 6.46 15.94
N ARG A 28 4.29 6.59 17.27
CA ARG A 28 4.45 5.48 18.20
C ARG A 28 3.32 4.45 18.07
N LEU A 29 2.08 4.92 17.95
CA LEU A 29 0.92 4.04 17.80
C LEU A 29 0.95 3.32 16.45
N LEU A 30 1.28 4.03 15.37
CA LEU A 30 1.44 3.43 14.04
C LEU A 30 2.59 2.41 14.01
N ALA A 31 3.70 2.69 14.70
CA ALA A 31 4.82 1.74 14.81
C ALA A 31 4.40 0.42 15.47
N ALA A 32 3.58 0.46 16.53
CA ALA A 32 3.06 -0.75 17.18
C ALA A 32 2.18 -1.60 16.23
N ILE A 33 1.39 -0.95 15.37
CA ILE A 33 0.56 -1.62 14.35
C ILE A 33 1.44 -2.28 13.27
N ILE A 34 2.53 -1.61 12.87
CA ILE A 34 3.49 -2.13 11.90
C ILE A 34 4.27 -3.33 12.46
N GLU A 35 4.61 -3.30 13.74
CA GLU A 35 5.31 -4.40 14.42
C GLU A 35 4.43 -5.65 14.58
N SER A 36 3.12 -5.45 14.81
CA SER A 36 2.14 -6.54 14.97
C SER A 36 0.96 -6.36 14.00
N PRO A 37 1.14 -6.64 12.69
CA PRO A 37 0.14 -6.34 11.66
C PRO A 37 -1.12 -7.22 11.72
N ASP A 38 -1.04 -8.40 12.32
CA ASP A 38 -2.20 -9.31 12.46
C ASP A 38 -3.01 -9.06 13.75
N ASP A 39 -2.45 -8.29 14.71
CA ASP A 39 -3.08 -8.00 15.99
C ASP A 39 -4.02 -6.78 15.89
N ASP A 40 -5.25 -6.95 16.36
CA ASP A 40 -6.25 -5.89 16.42
C ASP A 40 -6.05 -4.98 17.63
N ALA A 41 -5.38 -5.43 18.70
CA ALA A 41 -5.18 -4.64 19.92
C ALA A 41 -4.48 -3.28 19.65
N PRO A 42 -3.32 -3.19 18.97
CA PRO A 42 -2.71 -1.89 18.68
C PRO A 42 -3.56 -1.02 17.73
N ARG A 43 -4.36 -1.65 16.86
CA ARG A 43 -5.28 -0.95 15.95
C ARG A 43 -6.42 -0.29 16.71
N LEU A 44 -7.00 -0.99 17.68
CA LEU A 44 -8.08 -0.47 18.52
C LEU A 44 -7.58 0.68 19.40
N VAL A 45 -6.36 0.60 19.95
CA VAL A 45 -5.77 1.72 20.69
C VAL A 45 -5.57 2.95 19.79
N TYR A 46 -5.08 2.75 18.57
CA TYR A 46 -4.93 3.85 17.60
C TYR A 46 -6.29 4.42 17.16
N ALA A 47 -7.30 3.58 16.99
CA ALA A 47 -8.65 3.99 16.65
C ALA A 47 -9.30 4.86 17.72
N ASP A 48 -9.09 4.54 19.01
CA ASP A 48 -9.56 5.35 20.12
C ASP A 48 -8.86 6.71 20.16
N TRP A 49 -7.55 6.72 19.91
CA TRP A 49 -6.77 7.96 19.80
C TRP A 49 -7.25 8.84 18.64
N LEU A 50 -7.47 8.28 17.44
CA LEU A 50 -8.00 9.01 16.29
C LEU A 50 -9.39 9.61 16.56
N GLN A 51 -10.28 8.83 17.18
CA GLN A 51 -11.61 9.32 17.55
C GLN A 51 -11.55 10.46 18.58
N ALA A 52 -10.61 10.42 19.53
CA ALA A 52 -10.41 11.52 20.47
C ALA A 52 -9.96 12.82 19.77
N GLN A 53 -9.32 12.73 18.61
CA GLN A 53 -8.98 13.85 17.74
C GLN A 53 -10.11 14.22 16.75
N GLY A 54 -11.21 13.48 16.73
CA GLY A 54 -12.31 13.65 15.79
C GLY A 54 -12.02 13.13 14.38
N ASP A 55 -11.02 12.26 14.21
CA ASP A 55 -10.70 11.64 12.93
C ASP A 55 -11.62 10.43 12.67
N PRO A 56 -12.42 10.45 11.58
CA PRO A 56 -13.35 9.37 11.24
C PRO A 56 -12.66 8.04 10.89
N LEU A 57 -11.35 8.04 10.61
CA LEU A 57 -10.58 6.82 10.37
C LEU A 57 -10.60 5.89 11.60
N GLY A 58 -10.68 6.44 12.81
CA GLY A 58 -10.80 5.64 14.03
C GLY A 58 -12.07 4.80 14.07
N GLU A 59 -13.22 5.36 13.66
CA GLU A 59 -14.47 4.60 13.56
C GLU A 59 -14.35 3.47 12.52
N LEU A 60 -13.73 3.76 11.36
CA LEU A 60 -13.49 2.74 10.33
C LEU A 60 -12.67 1.56 10.88
N ILE A 61 -11.56 1.83 11.56
CA ILE A 61 -10.69 0.81 12.15
C ILE A 61 -11.50 -0.09 13.10
N GLN A 62 -12.28 0.50 14.03
CA GLN A 62 -13.09 -0.28 14.97
C GLN A 62 -14.11 -1.18 14.26
N LEU A 63 -14.83 -0.65 13.26
CA LEU A 63 -15.83 -1.42 12.51
C LEU A 63 -15.18 -2.59 11.78
N GLN A 64 -14.04 -2.36 11.11
CA GLN A 64 -13.34 -3.40 10.35
C GLN A 64 -12.70 -4.45 11.25
N CYS A 65 -12.11 -4.07 12.39
CA CYS A 65 -11.60 -5.04 13.38
C CYS A 65 -12.73 -5.91 13.93
N ARG A 66 -13.89 -5.31 14.25
CA ARG A 66 -15.07 -6.07 14.70
C ARG A 66 -15.57 -7.06 13.64
N LEU A 67 -15.62 -6.65 12.38
CA LEU A 67 -16.01 -7.51 11.25
C LEU A 67 -15.05 -8.69 11.04
N ALA A 68 -13.77 -8.49 11.37
CA ALA A 68 -12.74 -9.52 11.28
C ALA A 68 -12.79 -10.49 12.46
N ALA A 69 -13.00 -9.99 13.68
CA ALA A 69 -13.06 -10.80 14.90
C ALA A 69 -14.31 -11.69 14.97
N SER A 70 -15.44 -11.24 14.42
CA SER A 70 -16.73 -11.95 14.50
C SER A 70 -17.42 -12.07 13.13
N PRO A 71 -17.03 -13.05 12.29
CA PRO A 71 -17.63 -13.26 10.97
C PRO A 71 -19.14 -13.48 10.99
N ASP A 72 -19.66 -14.10 12.07
CA ASP A 72 -21.08 -14.47 12.23
C ASP A 72 -21.87 -13.49 13.13
N ASP A 73 -21.35 -12.27 13.41
CA ASP A 73 -22.07 -11.27 14.20
C ASP A 73 -23.42 -10.94 13.54
N GLU A 74 -24.53 -11.09 14.27
CA GLU A 74 -25.88 -10.75 13.79
C GLU A 74 -25.99 -9.29 13.31
N ARG A 75 -25.15 -8.41 13.86
CA ARG A 75 -25.06 -6.99 13.49
C ARG A 75 -24.18 -6.73 12.29
N ARG A 76 -23.53 -7.75 11.70
CA ARG A 76 -22.60 -7.62 10.55
C ARG A 76 -23.17 -6.78 9.42
N ARG A 77 -24.44 -6.98 9.07
CA ARG A 77 -25.12 -6.18 8.02
C ARG A 77 -25.16 -4.69 8.38
N ALA A 78 -25.53 -4.36 9.61
CA ALA A 78 -25.58 -2.98 10.09
C ALA A 78 -24.18 -2.35 10.13
N ILE A 79 -23.16 -3.11 10.57
CA ILE A 79 -21.76 -2.67 10.60
C ILE A 79 -21.25 -2.39 9.18
N LYS A 80 -21.53 -3.26 8.21
CA LYS A 80 -21.19 -3.02 6.79
C LYS A 80 -21.89 -1.81 6.20
N ILE A 81 -23.13 -1.54 6.59
CA ILE A 81 -23.82 -0.31 6.16
C ILE A 81 -23.12 0.94 6.73
N ALA A 82 -22.70 0.92 7.99
CA ALA A 82 -21.95 2.02 8.60
C ALA A 82 -20.58 2.23 7.93
N GLU A 83 -19.83 1.14 7.70
CA GLU A 83 -18.55 1.16 6.98
C GLU A 83 -18.72 1.76 5.56
N ASN A 84 -19.73 1.34 4.80
CA ASN A 84 -19.99 1.88 3.46
C ASN A 84 -20.33 3.37 3.49
N LYS A 85 -21.06 3.85 4.50
CA LYS A 85 -21.34 5.28 4.67
C LYS A 85 -20.07 6.07 4.95
N LEU A 86 -19.18 5.55 5.79
CA LEU A 86 -17.88 6.15 6.05
C LEU A 86 -17.02 6.23 4.78
N PHE A 87 -16.94 5.15 4.00
CA PHE A 87 -16.22 5.17 2.72
C PHE A 87 -16.83 6.16 1.72
N ALA A 88 -18.17 6.22 1.62
CA ALA A 88 -18.83 7.18 0.75
C ALA A 88 -18.51 8.64 1.14
N ALA A 89 -18.35 8.92 2.44
CA ALA A 89 -18.07 10.26 2.95
C ALA A 89 -16.57 10.63 2.91
N HIS A 90 -15.67 9.69 3.23
CA HIS A 90 -14.25 9.97 3.51
C HIS A 90 -13.26 9.14 2.71
N GLY A 91 -13.71 8.11 1.98
CA GLY A 91 -12.82 7.17 1.28
C GLY A 91 -11.88 7.86 0.28
N ALA A 92 -12.38 8.84 -0.46
CA ALA A 92 -11.56 9.59 -1.42
C ALA A 92 -10.41 10.35 -0.73
N SER A 93 -10.65 10.95 0.44
CA SER A 93 -9.61 11.65 1.21
C SER A 93 -8.61 10.69 1.84
N TRP A 94 -9.04 9.50 2.28
CA TRP A 94 -8.13 8.49 2.85
C TRP A 94 -7.22 7.86 1.79
N ILE A 95 -7.71 7.68 0.56
CA ILE A 95 -6.95 7.11 -0.56
C ILE A 95 -6.00 8.14 -1.21
N ALA A 96 -6.38 9.42 -1.22
CA ALA A 96 -5.65 10.47 -1.94
C ALA A 96 -4.13 10.50 -1.63
N PRO A 97 -3.67 10.47 -0.37
CA PRO A 97 -2.24 10.52 -0.06
C PRO A 97 -1.41 9.41 -0.72
N VAL A 98 -2.02 8.24 -0.93
CA VAL A 98 -1.36 7.11 -1.60
C VAL A 98 -1.49 7.24 -3.11
N ARG A 99 -2.69 7.52 -3.61
CA ARG A 99 -2.96 7.71 -5.04
C ARG A 99 -2.03 8.77 -5.65
N ASP A 100 -1.78 9.86 -4.93
CA ASP A 100 -0.99 10.99 -5.42
C ASP A 100 0.52 10.66 -5.52
N THR A 101 0.96 9.51 -4.99
CA THR A 101 2.33 8.98 -5.21
C THR A 101 2.46 8.17 -6.50
N LEU A 102 1.34 7.75 -7.10
CA LEU A 102 1.28 6.82 -8.21
C LEU A 102 1.08 7.56 -9.54
N PRO A 103 1.57 7.01 -10.66
CA PRO A 103 1.24 7.53 -11.98
C PRO A 103 -0.25 7.37 -12.27
N ALA A 104 -0.77 8.21 -13.16
CA ALA A 104 -2.16 8.13 -13.61
C ALA A 104 -2.47 6.73 -14.16
N ALA A 105 -3.60 6.17 -13.71
CA ALA A 105 -4.07 4.86 -14.17
C ALA A 105 -4.82 5.01 -15.50
N SER A 106 -4.84 3.93 -16.28
CA SER A 106 -5.75 3.81 -17.43
C SER A 106 -7.19 3.67 -16.94
N GLU A 107 -8.16 4.25 -17.66
CA GLU A 107 -9.59 4.03 -17.37
C GLU A 107 -9.99 2.55 -17.47
N LEU A 108 -9.31 1.78 -18.33
CA LEU A 108 -9.57 0.35 -18.52
C LEU A 108 -8.97 -0.52 -17.40
N MET A 109 -7.94 -0.01 -16.71
CA MET A 109 -7.22 -0.70 -15.65
C MET A 109 -6.87 0.29 -14.53
N PRO A 110 -7.87 0.71 -13.72
CA PRO A 110 -7.63 1.60 -12.60
C PRO A 110 -6.87 0.87 -11.50
N HIS A 111 -5.97 1.60 -10.83
CA HIS A 111 -5.36 1.14 -9.59
C HIS A 111 -6.45 0.91 -8.54
N LYS A 112 -6.34 -0.17 -7.77
CA LYS A 112 -7.23 -0.45 -6.63
C LYS A 112 -6.44 -0.51 -5.35
N LEU A 113 -6.96 0.12 -4.31
CA LEU A 113 -6.39 0.17 -2.98
C LEU A 113 -7.50 -0.22 -2.01
N GLU A 114 -7.33 -1.35 -1.33
CA GLU A 114 -8.35 -1.90 -0.45
C GLU A 114 -7.95 -1.71 1.00
N PHE A 115 -8.90 -1.24 1.80
CA PHE A 115 -8.73 -1.03 3.23
C PHE A 115 -9.12 -2.30 3.99
N VAL A 116 -8.17 -2.81 4.78
CA VAL A 116 -8.38 -3.92 5.71
C VAL A 116 -7.99 -3.46 7.10
N ARG A 117 -8.93 -3.58 8.05
CA ARG A 117 -8.75 -3.15 9.45
C ARG A 117 -8.23 -1.70 9.58
N GLY A 118 -8.70 -0.85 8.67
CA GLY A 118 -8.49 0.59 8.62
C GLY A 118 -7.21 1.07 7.92
N PHE A 119 -6.47 0.16 7.27
CA PHE A 119 -5.27 0.53 6.52
C PHE A 119 -5.30 -0.06 5.12
N ILE A 120 -4.60 0.57 4.18
CA ILE A 120 -4.39 -0.03 2.85
C ILE A 120 -3.49 -1.25 3.03
N ASP A 121 -4.09 -2.42 2.86
CA ASP A 121 -3.46 -3.74 3.05
C ASP A 121 -3.31 -4.47 1.71
N GLU A 122 -4.22 -4.21 0.77
CA GLU A 122 -4.16 -4.75 -0.58
C GLU A 122 -4.03 -3.65 -1.63
N ALA A 123 -3.14 -3.86 -2.59
CA ALA A 123 -2.94 -2.97 -3.72
C ALA A 123 -2.93 -3.76 -5.04
N GLN A 124 -3.76 -3.32 -6.00
CA GLN A 124 -3.74 -3.81 -7.39
C GLN A 124 -3.26 -2.66 -8.28
N LEU A 125 -2.04 -2.79 -8.80
CA LEU A 125 -1.33 -1.75 -9.51
C LEU A 125 -0.82 -2.26 -10.85
N THR A 126 -0.37 -1.34 -11.70
CA THR A 126 0.35 -1.72 -12.91
C THR A 126 1.86 -1.80 -12.64
N LEU A 127 2.58 -2.52 -13.47
CA LEU A 127 4.05 -2.57 -13.44
C LEU A 127 4.71 -1.18 -13.65
N GLY A 128 3.97 -0.20 -14.18
CA GLY A 128 4.43 1.19 -14.25
C GLY A 128 4.57 1.88 -12.89
N CYS A 129 3.95 1.34 -11.83
CA CYS A 129 4.04 1.88 -10.48
C CYS A 129 5.33 1.48 -9.75
N VAL A 130 6.12 0.53 -10.29
CA VAL A 130 7.34 0.01 -9.64
C VAL A 130 8.31 1.12 -9.19
N PRO A 131 8.63 2.14 -10.00
CA PRO A 131 9.51 3.24 -9.57
C PRO A 131 8.97 4.06 -8.39
N HIS A 132 7.68 3.92 -8.05
CA HIS A 132 6.99 4.69 -7.02
C HIS A 132 6.80 3.92 -5.70
N PHE A 133 7.26 2.66 -5.63
CA PHE A 133 7.00 1.81 -4.46
C PHE A 133 7.57 2.36 -3.16
N GLU A 134 8.73 3.00 -3.18
CA GLU A 134 9.27 3.61 -1.95
C GLU A 134 8.32 4.66 -1.37
N ALA A 135 7.80 5.56 -2.21
CA ALA A 135 6.84 6.59 -1.81
C ALA A 135 5.49 5.98 -1.41
N LEU A 136 5.03 4.97 -2.15
CA LEU A 136 3.80 4.23 -1.85
C LEU A 136 3.86 3.59 -0.46
N TRP A 137 4.91 2.82 -0.14
CA TRP A 137 5.03 2.16 1.16
C TRP A 137 5.30 3.12 2.31
N ALA A 138 5.90 4.29 2.05
CA ALA A 138 6.00 5.35 3.05
C ALA A 138 4.61 5.88 3.46
N LYS A 139 3.60 5.79 2.59
CA LYS A 139 2.21 6.21 2.87
C LYS A 139 1.29 5.05 3.25
N ALA A 140 1.61 3.83 2.81
CA ALA A 140 0.85 2.62 3.10
C ALA A 140 1.80 1.49 3.58
N PRO A 141 2.37 1.59 4.79
CA PRO A 141 3.39 0.66 5.28
C PRO A 141 2.87 -0.74 5.61
N LEU A 142 1.55 -0.94 5.53
CA LEU A 142 0.84 -2.17 5.86
C LEU A 142 0.33 -2.92 4.63
N ILE A 143 0.75 -2.55 3.41
CA ILE A 143 0.47 -3.36 2.22
C ILE A 143 1.12 -4.73 2.40
N ARG A 144 0.29 -5.78 2.40
CA ARG A 144 0.69 -7.19 2.48
C ARG A 144 0.30 -7.99 1.24
N ARG A 145 -0.73 -7.55 0.51
CA ARG A 145 -1.19 -8.18 -0.73
C ARG A 145 -0.95 -7.27 -1.91
N LEU A 146 -0.10 -7.69 -2.83
CA LEU A 146 0.23 -6.90 -4.03
C LEU A 146 -0.10 -7.68 -5.29
N ARG A 147 -0.94 -7.11 -6.15
CA ARG A 147 -1.14 -7.56 -7.53
C ARG A 147 -0.51 -6.56 -8.49
N LEU A 148 0.38 -7.04 -9.37
CA LEU A 148 0.95 -6.24 -10.45
C LEU A 148 0.50 -6.76 -11.81
N SER A 149 -0.23 -5.93 -12.54
CA SER A 149 -0.66 -6.20 -13.91
C SER A 149 0.25 -5.54 -14.94
N PRO A 150 0.32 -6.06 -16.18
CA PRO A 150 1.09 -5.43 -17.25
C PRO A 150 0.63 -3.99 -17.49
N ASN A 151 1.54 -3.15 -17.96
CA ASN A 151 1.14 -1.84 -18.47
C ASN A 151 0.39 -2.03 -19.80
N THR A 152 -0.88 -1.66 -19.86
CA THR A 152 -1.66 -1.73 -21.11
C THR A 152 -1.66 -0.39 -21.82
N PHE A 153 -0.85 -0.29 -22.87
CA PHE A 153 -1.07 0.70 -23.91
C PHE A 153 -1.18 -0.05 -25.24
N TYR A 154 -2.36 0.02 -25.86
CA TYR A 154 -2.52 -0.40 -27.24
C TYR A 154 -1.43 0.30 -28.09
N GLN A 155 -0.72 -0.48 -28.91
CA GLN A 155 0.28 -0.06 -29.91
C GLN A 155 1.72 0.25 -29.44
N THR A 156 2.10 0.01 -28.18
CA THR A 156 3.53 0.04 -27.80
C THR A 156 4.05 -1.36 -27.43
N PRO A 157 5.21 -1.80 -27.95
CA PRO A 157 5.87 -3.00 -27.47
C PRO A 157 6.05 -2.90 -25.96
N ILE A 158 5.52 -3.87 -25.21
CA ILE A 158 5.60 -3.85 -23.74
C ILE A 158 7.06 -4.10 -23.36
N LYS A 159 7.84 -3.04 -23.20
CA LYS A 159 9.13 -3.12 -22.52
C LYS A 159 8.82 -3.32 -21.03
N GLN A 160 8.76 -4.58 -20.63
CA GLN A 160 8.55 -4.94 -19.23
C GLN A 160 9.69 -4.35 -18.38
N PRO A 161 9.42 -3.79 -17.20
CA PRO A 161 10.48 -3.35 -16.31
C PRO A 161 11.35 -4.56 -15.96
N LYS A 162 12.66 -4.33 -15.85
CA LYS A 162 13.53 -5.31 -15.22
C LYS A 162 13.05 -5.48 -13.78
N LEU A 163 12.67 -6.70 -13.42
CA LEU A 163 12.29 -7.02 -12.04
C LEU A 163 13.52 -7.22 -11.14
N ASP A 164 14.72 -7.23 -11.74
CA ASP A 164 15.99 -7.23 -11.03
C ASP A 164 16.07 -5.99 -10.12
N GLY A 165 16.19 -6.21 -8.81
CA GLY A 165 16.22 -5.15 -7.80
C GLY A 165 14.85 -4.81 -7.20
N LEU A 166 13.74 -4.97 -7.93
CA LEU A 166 12.39 -4.83 -7.37
C LEU A 166 12.19 -5.79 -6.19
N LEU A 167 12.64 -7.02 -6.38
CA LEU A 167 12.50 -8.09 -5.40
C LEU A 167 13.47 -7.96 -4.24
N ALA A 168 14.55 -7.18 -4.39
CA ALA A 168 15.48 -6.96 -3.28
C ALA A 168 14.98 -5.90 -2.29
N ALA A 169 13.88 -5.20 -2.61
CA ALA A 169 13.37 -4.12 -1.79
C ALA A 169 12.81 -4.70 -0.47
N PRO A 170 13.23 -4.17 0.71
CA PRO A 170 12.88 -4.75 2.01
C PRO A 170 11.37 -4.72 2.29
N GLN A 171 10.60 -3.89 1.59
CA GLN A 171 9.15 -3.83 1.70
C GLN A 171 8.48 -5.15 1.26
N PHE A 172 9.09 -5.91 0.35
CA PHE A 172 8.57 -7.20 -0.11
C PHE A 172 8.61 -8.27 0.97
N ALA A 173 9.48 -8.12 1.99
CA ALA A 173 9.52 -9.01 3.14
C ALA A 173 8.27 -8.96 4.00
N ARG A 174 7.39 -7.97 3.81
CA ARG A 174 6.12 -7.86 4.53
C ARG A 174 4.93 -8.41 3.75
N LEU A 175 5.12 -8.80 2.48
CA LEU A 175 4.03 -9.35 1.67
C LEU A 175 3.68 -10.77 2.13
N ASP A 176 2.38 -11.03 2.26
CA ASP A 176 1.82 -12.38 2.46
C ASP A 176 1.28 -12.96 1.15
N ALA A 177 0.86 -12.11 0.21
CA ALA A 177 0.42 -12.51 -1.13
C ALA A 177 1.01 -11.62 -2.24
N LEU A 178 1.48 -12.26 -3.31
CA LEU A 178 2.04 -11.59 -4.48
C LEU A 178 1.47 -12.24 -5.74
N ASP A 179 0.71 -11.46 -6.50
CA ASP A 179 0.16 -11.84 -7.79
C ASP A 179 0.86 -11.03 -8.88
N LEU A 180 1.65 -11.71 -9.72
CA LEU A 180 2.36 -11.10 -10.82
C LEU A 180 1.80 -11.62 -12.14
N GLN A 181 1.15 -10.71 -12.86
CA GLN A 181 0.74 -10.96 -14.22
C GLN A 181 1.88 -10.57 -15.16
N LEU A 182 2.78 -11.53 -15.34
CA LEU A 182 3.93 -11.43 -16.21
C LEU A 182 3.48 -11.85 -17.61
N GLY A 183 3.12 -10.86 -18.44
CA GLY A 183 2.90 -11.09 -19.86
C GLY A 183 4.13 -11.69 -20.55
N GLY A 184 4.08 -11.83 -21.89
CA GLY A 184 5.11 -12.49 -22.71
C GLY A 184 6.53 -12.43 -22.14
N ALA A 185 7.16 -11.26 -22.12
CA ALA A 185 8.57 -11.13 -21.76
C ALA A 185 8.98 -11.43 -20.28
N GLY A 186 8.09 -11.96 -19.42
CA GLY A 186 8.33 -12.09 -17.98
C GLY A 186 8.64 -13.49 -17.42
N ASN A 187 8.68 -14.55 -18.24
CA ASN A 187 8.89 -15.93 -17.77
C ASN A 187 10.26 -16.13 -17.09
N ALA A 188 11.32 -15.44 -17.54
CA ALA A 188 12.64 -15.49 -16.91
C ALA A 188 12.63 -14.91 -15.47
N ALA A 189 11.78 -13.91 -15.20
CA ALA A 189 11.68 -13.32 -13.88
C ALA A 189 10.99 -14.24 -12.86
N ALA A 190 10.14 -15.18 -13.31
CA ALA A 190 9.47 -16.17 -12.46
C ALA A 190 10.45 -17.04 -11.66
N ARG A 191 11.57 -17.43 -12.27
CA ARG A 191 12.61 -18.22 -11.58
C ARG A 191 13.37 -17.40 -10.56
N VAL A 192 13.62 -16.12 -10.84
CA VAL A 192 14.26 -15.18 -9.90
C VAL A 192 13.35 -14.92 -8.70
N LEU A 193 12.03 -14.79 -8.93
CA LEU A 193 11.01 -14.65 -7.90
C LEU A 193 11.01 -15.81 -6.92
N ALA A 194 10.98 -17.06 -7.42
CA ALA A 194 10.98 -18.24 -6.57
C ALA A 194 12.22 -18.38 -5.67
N ALA A 195 13.34 -17.74 -6.03
CA ALA A 195 14.61 -17.82 -5.30
C ALA A 195 14.88 -16.60 -4.39
N ALA A 196 14.00 -15.60 -4.36
CA ALA A 196 14.24 -14.34 -3.66
C ALA A 196 14.06 -14.48 -2.13
N PRO A 197 15.12 -14.27 -1.30
CA PRO A 197 15.02 -14.43 0.16
C PRO A 197 14.08 -13.40 0.82
N THR A 198 13.90 -12.26 0.16
CA THR A 198 12.98 -11.20 0.56
C THR A 198 11.51 -11.61 0.49
N LEU A 199 11.16 -12.72 -0.15
CA LEU A 199 9.80 -13.27 -0.17
C LEU A 199 9.58 -14.35 0.90
N ALA A 200 10.43 -14.42 1.93
CA ALA A 200 10.37 -15.47 2.95
C ALA A 200 9.05 -15.55 3.73
N ASN A 201 8.30 -14.44 3.83
CA ASN A 201 7.01 -14.39 4.53
C ASN A 201 5.80 -14.62 3.60
N LEU A 202 6.06 -14.82 2.31
CA LEU A 202 5.01 -14.99 1.31
C LEU A 202 4.30 -16.34 1.50
N ARG A 203 2.98 -16.29 1.65
CA ARG A 203 2.10 -17.47 1.79
C ARG A 203 1.46 -17.84 0.47
N GLU A 204 1.22 -16.85 -0.39
CA GLU A 204 0.57 -17.02 -1.69
C GLU A 204 1.41 -16.35 -2.79
N LEU A 205 1.83 -17.15 -3.78
CA LEU A 205 2.51 -16.66 -4.98
C LEU A 205 1.72 -17.09 -6.21
N CYS A 206 1.14 -16.12 -6.91
CA CYS A 206 0.45 -16.35 -8.18
C CYS A 206 1.29 -15.75 -9.31
N LEU A 207 1.70 -16.59 -10.26
CA LEU A 207 2.42 -16.16 -11.46
C LEU A 207 1.58 -16.48 -12.69
N HIS A 208 1.05 -15.46 -13.33
CA HIS A 208 0.39 -15.63 -14.63
C HIS A 208 1.43 -15.46 -15.72
N LEU A 209 1.84 -16.58 -16.31
CA LEU A 209 2.85 -16.65 -17.36
C LEU A 209 2.17 -16.76 -18.72
N SER A 210 2.70 -16.05 -19.70
CA SER A 210 2.26 -16.21 -21.09
C SER A 210 3.07 -17.32 -21.77
N VAL A 211 2.36 -18.23 -22.45
CA VAL A 211 2.96 -19.29 -23.29
C VAL A 211 3.80 -18.73 -24.44
N TRP A 212 3.56 -17.48 -24.85
CA TRP A 212 4.30 -16.80 -25.90
C TRP A 212 5.61 -16.15 -25.42
N GLY A 213 5.95 -16.34 -24.14
CA GLY A 213 6.77 -15.38 -23.43
C GLY A 213 8.27 -15.34 -23.70
N GLU A 214 8.82 -16.48 -24.08
CA GLU A 214 10.20 -16.56 -24.58
C GLU A 214 10.22 -16.92 -26.08
N GLY A 215 9.05 -17.19 -26.68
CA GLY A 215 8.91 -17.81 -28.00
C GLY A 215 8.63 -16.87 -29.16
N ILE A 216 8.44 -15.56 -28.95
CA ILE A 216 8.18 -14.62 -30.06
C ILE A 216 9.35 -14.61 -31.07
N GLY A 217 10.60 -14.75 -30.60
CA GLY A 217 11.76 -14.81 -31.49
C GLY A 217 11.73 -16.00 -32.47
N MET A 218 11.05 -17.11 -32.12
CA MET A 218 10.87 -18.26 -33.03
C MET A 218 9.87 -17.98 -34.16
N PHE A 219 8.98 -17.00 -34.00
CA PHE A 219 8.03 -16.58 -35.04
C PHE A 219 8.51 -15.35 -35.84
N GLU A 220 9.56 -14.66 -35.38
CA GLU A 220 10.27 -13.66 -36.17
C GLU A 220 11.20 -14.30 -37.22
N ALA A 221 11.63 -15.54 -36.99
CA ALA A 221 12.23 -16.36 -38.02
C ALA A 221 11.16 -16.73 -39.06
N GLY A 222 11.39 -16.41 -40.34
CA GLY A 222 10.45 -16.71 -41.42
C GLY A 222 10.09 -18.20 -41.45
N ALA A 223 8.91 -18.50 -42.00
CA ALA A 223 8.25 -19.83 -41.99
C ALA A 223 9.10 -21.05 -42.46
N THR A 224 10.31 -20.83 -42.95
CA THR A 224 11.27 -21.85 -43.37
C THR A 224 12.14 -22.43 -42.24
N GLU A 225 12.15 -21.84 -41.03
CA GLU A 225 13.05 -22.29 -39.95
C GLU A 225 12.37 -23.08 -38.80
N LEU A 226 11.05 -23.31 -38.89
CA LEU A 226 10.30 -24.07 -37.87
C LEU A 226 10.18 -25.55 -38.29
N SER A 227 11.18 -26.38 -37.96
CA SER A 227 11.01 -27.84 -37.91
C SER A 227 10.60 -28.26 -36.49
N LEU A 228 9.42 -28.88 -36.38
CA LEU A 228 8.83 -29.47 -35.16
C LEU A 228 9.77 -30.46 -34.46
#